data_AF-A0A0A0DRF4-F1
#
_entry.id   AF-A0A0A0DRF4-F1
#
_cell.length_a   1.000
_cell.length_b   1.000
_cell.length_c   1.000
_cell.angle_alpha   90.00
_cell.angle_beta   90.00
_cell.angle_gamma   90.00
#
_symmetry.space_group_name_H-M   'P 1'
#
loop_
_entity.id
_entity.type
_entity.pdbx_description
1 polymer ?
#
loop_
_entity_poly.entity_id
_entity_poly.type
_entity_poly.pdbx_seq_one_letter_code
_entity_poly.pdbx_strand_id
1 'polypeptide(L)'
;MKLTFKQIAAATLFVAAGAAQAASVTINVGGSWNGLTATGSATLSFSADLLGALDTGKIALANYGAAVSNITKDTDGYYVSASAAAPGTAITFDDTTLNVLGVATTGGMTLTAPVVKSVSSGGSLTVTDLSANLTNNTIYATIIGGNGVGTITNFALWNFATLTGGTTIAGPGTYNNSITGLSLTTDGFNKFSQALGLLSLGKAAMQGITDYGTISSTIVATAVPEPSTYALMGLGLIGVAVAKRRRAA
;
A
#
# COMPACT_ATOMS: atom_id res chain seq x y z
N MET A 1 -50.88 37.60 -35.94
CA MET A 1 -50.85 38.31 -34.62
C MET A 1 -51.75 37.52 -33.68
N LYS A 2 -51.41 37.14 -32.45
CA LYS A 2 -50.37 37.53 -31.49
C LYS A 2 -50.30 36.38 -30.47
N LEU A 3 -49.09 35.96 -30.07
CA LEU A 3 -48.86 35.07 -28.92
C LEU A 3 -49.11 35.82 -27.60
N THR A 4 -49.69 35.16 -26.60
CA THR A 4 -49.46 35.50 -25.19
C THR A 4 -49.46 34.26 -24.28
N PHE A 5 -48.26 33.96 -23.78
CA PHE A 5 -47.85 33.14 -22.64
C PHE A 5 -48.60 33.45 -21.33
N LYS A 6 -48.98 32.43 -20.55
CA LYS A 6 -48.92 32.29 -19.06
C LYS A 6 -49.17 30.81 -18.67
N GLN A 7 -48.18 29.91 -18.70
CA GLN A 7 -47.32 29.47 -17.59
C GLN A 7 -48.00 29.31 -16.22
N ILE A 8 -48.34 28.08 -15.81
CA ILE A 8 -48.05 27.51 -14.47
C ILE A 8 -47.79 26.01 -14.65
N ALA A 9 -46.51 25.62 -14.60
CA ALA A 9 -46.07 24.25 -14.47
C ALA A 9 -45.98 23.91 -12.97
N ALA A 10 -46.69 22.87 -12.54
CA ALA A 10 -46.52 22.32 -11.19
C ALA A 10 -45.24 21.47 -11.16
N ALA A 11 -44.12 22.10 -10.79
CA ALA A 11 -42.89 21.39 -10.47
C ALA A 11 -43.04 20.75 -9.07
N THR A 12 -43.29 19.45 -9.02
CA THR A 12 -43.06 18.66 -7.81
C THR A 12 -41.56 18.67 -7.53
N LEU A 13 -41.19 19.44 -6.52
CA LEU A 13 -39.85 19.51 -5.94
C LEU A 13 -39.49 18.11 -5.41
N PHE A 14 -38.76 17.32 -6.20
CA PHE A 14 -38.01 16.19 -5.66
C PHE A 14 -36.89 16.79 -4.81
N VAL A 15 -37.12 16.89 -3.50
CA VAL A 15 -36.03 17.05 -2.54
C VAL A 15 -35.28 15.72 -2.56
N ALA A 16 -34.29 15.64 -3.45
CA ALA A 16 -33.21 14.68 -3.28
C ALA A 16 -32.50 15.10 -2.00
N ALA A 17 -32.84 14.45 -0.88
CA ALA A 17 -31.95 14.39 0.26
C ALA A 17 -30.65 13.78 -0.27
N GLY A 18 -29.68 14.64 -0.57
CA GLY A 18 -28.34 14.19 -0.91
C GLY A 18 -27.82 13.44 0.30
N ALA A 19 -27.80 12.10 0.20
CA ALA A 19 -26.94 11.32 1.06
C ALA A 19 -25.54 11.91 0.88
N ALA A 20 -24.96 12.47 1.94
CA ALA A 20 -23.55 12.76 1.99
C ALA A 20 -22.84 11.41 1.84
N GLN A 21 -22.52 11.06 0.60
CA GLN A 21 -21.69 9.90 0.32
C GLN A 21 -20.31 10.25 0.89
N ALA A 22 -19.82 9.41 1.80
CA ALA A 22 -18.47 9.56 2.33
C ALA A 22 -17.49 9.53 1.15
N ALA A 23 -16.64 10.56 1.04
CA ALA A 23 -15.72 10.67 -0.06
C ALA A 23 -14.38 10.06 0.33
N SER A 24 -13.81 9.24 -0.55
CA SER A 24 -12.45 8.77 -0.37
C SER A 24 -11.47 9.90 -0.67
N VAL A 25 -10.57 10.18 0.28
CA VAL A 25 -9.48 11.14 0.11
C VAL A 25 -8.17 10.36 -0.02
N THR A 26 -7.35 10.73 -1.00
CA THR A 26 -6.00 10.18 -1.17
C THR A 26 -4.97 11.26 -0.91
N ILE A 27 -4.06 11.00 0.03
CA ILE A 27 -2.86 11.82 0.27
C ILE A 27 -1.67 11.08 -0.33
N ASN A 28 -1.04 11.67 -1.34
CA ASN A 28 0.27 11.24 -1.82
C ASN A 28 1.36 11.77 -0.88
N VAL A 29 2.52 11.09 -0.83
CA VAL A 29 3.67 11.58 -0.06
C VAL A 29 3.99 13.04 -0.43
N GLY A 30 4.14 13.88 0.59
CA GLY A 30 4.36 15.32 0.45
C GLY A 30 3.08 16.16 0.29
N GLY A 31 1.92 15.53 0.11
CA GLY A 31 0.61 16.16 0.16
C GLY A 31 0.07 16.30 1.58
N SER A 32 -0.95 17.14 1.75
CA SER A 32 -1.65 17.32 3.02
C SER A 32 -3.17 17.35 2.84
N TRP A 33 -3.88 16.97 3.90
CA TRP A 33 -5.33 17.09 4.02
C TRP A 33 -5.67 17.63 5.40
N ASN A 34 -6.44 18.71 5.47
CA ASN A 34 -6.84 19.35 6.72
C ASN A 34 -5.65 19.63 7.67
N GLY A 35 -4.52 20.08 7.12
CA GLY A 35 -3.29 20.32 7.89
C GLY A 35 -2.54 19.06 8.34
N LEU A 36 -2.98 17.85 7.97
CA LEU A 36 -2.27 16.60 8.21
C LEU A 36 -1.51 16.16 6.97
N THR A 37 -0.23 15.82 7.13
CA THR A 37 0.54 15.08 6.12
C THR A 37 0.69 13.64 6.58
N ALA A 38 0.63 12.70 5.66
CA ALA A 38 0.83 11.28 5.95
C ALA A 38 2.06 10.74 5.20
N THR A 39 2.94 10.05 5.93
CA THR A 39 4.04 9.27 5.37
C THR A 39 3.98 7.86 5.94
N GLY A 40 4.79 6.94 5.42
CA GLY A 40 4.80 5.59 5.94
C GLY A 40 5.70 4.64 5.19
N SER A 41 5.68 3.39 5.63
CA SER A 41 6.35 2.27 4.97
C SER A 41 5.56 0.99 5.22
N ALA A 42 5.80 -0.02 4.37
CA ALA A 42 5.32 -1.37 4.60
C ALA A 42 6.42 -2.39 4.36
N THR A 43 6.49 -3.39 5.23
CA THR A 43 7.42 -4.50 5.14
C THR A 43 6.65 -5.77 4.86
N LEU A 44 6.89 -6.37 3.70
CA LEU A 44 6.44 -7.73 3.38
C LEU A 44 7.48 -8.71 3.92
N SER A 45 7.07 -9.61 4.81
CA SER A 45 7.89 -10.69 5.37
C SER A 45 7.35 -12.03 4.87
N PHE A 46 8.22 -12.87 4.30
CA PHE A 46 7.82 -14.15 3.72
C PHE A 46 7.57 -15.18 4.81
N SER A 47 6.57 -16.04 4.60
CA SER A 47 6.29 -17.18 5.47
C SER A 47 7.32 -18.30 5.31
N ALA A 48 7.42 -19.19 6.30
CA ALA A 48 8.27 -20.38 6.22
C ALA A 48 7.87 -21.28 5.02
N ASP A 49 6.57 -21.43 4.76
CA ASP A 49 6.05 -22.21 3.64
C ASP A 49 6.53 -21.64 2.28
N LEU A 50 6.46 -20.31 2.13
CA LEU A 50 6.96 -19.65 0.93
C LEU A 50 8.46 -19.85 0.79
N LEU A 51 9.24 -19.65 1.85
CA LEU A 51 10.69 -19.86 1.82
C LEU A 51 11.06 -21.30 1.42
N GLY A 52 10.41 -22.31 1.99
CA GLY A 52 10.65 -23.71 1.64
C GLY A 52 10.32 -24.04 0.18
N ALA A 53 9.27 -23.42 -0.37
CA ALA A 53 8.93 -23.60 -1.78
C ALA A 53 9.91 -22.86 -2.72
N LEU A 54 10.41 -21.69 -2.32
CA LEU A 54 11.48 -20.99 -3.04
C LEU A 54 12.76 -21.82 -3.06
N ASP A 55 13.12 -22.45 -1.94
CA ASP A 55 14.27 -23.35 -1.85
C ASP A 55 14.11 -24.60 -2.74
N THR A 56 12.91 -25.18 -2.78
CA THR A 56 12.57 -26.28 -3.69
C THR A 56 12.81 -25.88 -5.16
N GLY A 57 12.44 -24.66 -5.52
CA GLY A 57 12.67 -24.07 -6.84
C GLY A 57 14.08 -23.54 -7.08
N LYS A 58 14.94 -23.53 -6.06
CA LYS A 58 16.22 -22.79 -6.04
C LYS A 58 16.07 -21.34 -6.51
N ILE A 59 14.94 -20.72 -6.18
CA ILE A 59 14.60 -19.37 -6.60
C ILE A 59 15.50 -18.38 -5.88
N ALA A 60 16.22 -17.56 -6.63
CA ALA A 60 17.04 -16.48 -6.09
C ALA A 60 16.19 -15.23 -5.86
N LEU A 61 16.40 -14.57 -4.71
CA LEU A 61 15.75 -13.30 -4.36
C LEU A 61 16.73 -12.14 -4.53
N ALA A 62 16.26 -11.03 -5.06
CA ALA A 62 17.04 -9.80 -5.22
C ALA A 62 16.17 -8.56 -4.98
N ASN A 63 16.76 -7.52 -4.40
CA ASN A 63 16.06 -6.25 -4.18
C ASN A 63 15.64 -5.60 -5.50
N TYR A 64 14.50 -4.91 -5.51
CA TYR A 64 14.02 -4.15 -6.66
C TYR A 64 13.49 -2.77 -6.27
N GLY A 65 13.86 -1.75 -7.06
CA GLY A 65 13.36 -0.38 -6.90
C GLY A 65 13.76 0.24 -5.56
N ALA A 66 12.84 1.01 -4.97
CA ALA A 66 13.06 1.77 -3.73
C ALA A 66 12.91 0.96 -2.44
N ALA A 67 12.60 -0.34 -2.55
CA ALA A 67 12.53 -1.21 -1.38
C ALA A 67 13.94 -1.53 -0.84
N VAL A 68 13.98 -1.92 0.43
CA VAL A 68 15.16 -2.47 1.09
C VAL A 68 14.84 -3.92 1.47
N SER A 69 15.54 -4.85 0.85
CA SER A 69 15.37 -6.27 1.10
C SER A 69 16.36 -6.79 2.14
N ASN A 70 15.88 -7.60 3.07
CA ASN A 70 16.73 -8.38 3.98
C ASN A 70 16.54 -9.86 3.67
N ILE A 71 17.59 -10.52 3.19
CA ILE A 71 17.54 -11.91 2.73
C ILE A 71 18.64 -12.68 3.47
N THR A 72 18.25 -13.64 4.29
CA THR A 72 19.17 -14.43 5.10
C THR A 72 19.08 -15.90 4.70
N LYS A 73 20.25 -16.53 4.54
CA LYS A 73 20.39 -17.96 4.31
C LYS A 73 21.20 -18.61 5.42
N ASP A 74 20.96 -19.89 5.64
CA ASP A 74 21.79 -20.71 6.53
C ASP A 74 23.11 -21.11 5.83
N THR A 75 23.95 -21.86 6.55
CA THR A 75 25.24 -22.36 6.06
C THR A 75 25.08 -23.32 4.87
N ASP A 76 23.94 -24.00 4.77
CA ASP A 76 23.65 -24.95 3.69
C ASP A 76 23.04 -24.27 2.45
N GLY A 77 22.74 -22.97 2.54
CA GLY A 77 22.27 -22.13 1.44
C GLY A 77 20.75 -22.02 1.31
N TYR A 78 19.99 -22.50 2.29
CA TYR A 78 18.53 -22.42 2.35
C TYR A 78 18.07 -21.13 3.04
N TYR A 79 16.88 -20.63 2.70
CA TYR A 79 16.38 -19.39 3.28
C TYR A 79 15.95 -19.55 4.74
N VAL A 80 16.43 -18.66 5.59
CA VAL A 80 15.99 -18.53 6.98
C VAL A 80 14.96 -17.42 7.12
N SER A 81 15.15 -16.31 6.40
CA SER A 81 14.20 -15.21 6.34
C SER A 81 14.37 -14.42 5.04
N ALA A 82 13.27 -13.87 4.56
CA ALA A 82 13.27 -12.86 3.51
C ALA A 82 12.21 -11.80 3.81
N SER A 83 12.57 -10.55 3.66
CA SER A 83 11.63 -9.43 3.73
C SER A 83 12.00 -8.31 2.77
N ALA A 84 11.02 -7.50 2.40
CA ALA A 84 11.17 -6.28 1.62
C ALA A 84 10.41 -5.13 2.31
N ALA A 85 11.16 -4.12 2.77
CA ALA A 85 10.61 -2.89 3.31
C ALA A 85 10.53 -1.82 2.23
N ALA A 86 9.33 -1.43 1.84
CA ALA A 86 9.06 -0.44 0.80
C ALA A 86 8.52 0.86 1.42
N PRO A 87 8.99 2.04 0.98
CA PRO A 87 8.40 3.31 1.37
C PRO A 87 6.97 3.42 0.84
N GLY A 88 6.07 3.99 1.64
CA GLY A 88 4.71 4.34 1.24
C GLY A 88 4.72 5.50 0.24
N THR A 89 3.78 5.50 -0.68
CA THR A 89 3.62 6.54 -1.72
C THR A 89 2.28 7.26 -1.64
N ALA A 90 1.24 6.56 -1.18
CA ALA A 90 -0.08 7.15 -0.98
C ALA A 90 -0.85 6.43 0.12
N ILE A 91 -1.74 7.16 0.79
CA ILE A 91 -2.73 6.61 1.72
C ILE A 91 -4.09 7.15 1.31
N THR A 92 -5.07 6.27 1.23
CA THR A 92 -6.47 6.58 0.94
C THR A 92 -7.32 6.26 2.16
N PHE A 93 -8.18 7.18 2.57
CA PHE A 93 -9.07 7.02 3.72
C PHE A 93 -10.43 7.67 3.46
N ASP A 94 -11.40 7.32 4.28
CA ASP A 94 -12.75 7.88 4.28
C ASP A 94 -12.77 9.22 5.03
N ASP A 95 -13.23 10.30 4.39
CA ASP A 95 -13.15 11.66 4.96
C ASP A 95 -14.09 11.92 6.16
N THR A 96 -15.00 10.99 6.42
CA THR A 96 -16.00 11.10 7.49
C THR A 96 -15.61 10.24 8.70
N THR A 97 -15.30 8.98 8.46
CA THR A 97 -14.92 8.00 9.49
C THR A 97 -13.41 7.96 9.77
N LEU A 98 -12.61 8.56 8.90
CA LEU A 98 -11.14 8.58 8.95
C LEU A 98 -10.51 7.18 8.87
N ASN A 99 -11.28 6.19 8.44
CA ASN A 99 -10.81 4.83 8.25
C ASN A 99 -9.97 4.73 6.98
N VAL A 100 -8.80 4.11 7.09
CA VAL A 100 -7.94 3.80 5.95
C VAL A 100 -8.64 2.81 5.05
N LEU A 101 -8.73 3.15 3.77
CA LEU A 101 -9.31 2.35 2.70
C LEU A 101 -8.21 1.70 1.85
N GLY A 102 -7.03 2.31 1.78
CA GLY A 102 -5.90 1.72 1.08
C GLY A 102 -4.57 2.43 1.30
N VAL A 103 -3.49 1.72 1.00
CA VAL A 103 -2.11 2.22 1.11
C VAL A 103 -1.34 1.73 -0.11
N ALA A 104 -0.51 2.59 -0.69
CA ALA A 104 0.39 2.24 -1.78
C ALA A 104 1.85 2.39 -1.35
N THR A 105 2.73 1.56 -1.90
CA THR A 105 4.19 1.61 -1.70
C THR A 105 4.93 1.65 -3.03
N THR A 106 6.25 1.82 -2.99
CA THR A 106 7.09 1.68 -4.18
C THR A 106 8.33 0.82 -3.95
N GLY A 107 8.69 0.04 -4.96
CA GLY A 107 9.73 -0.99 -4.88
C GLY A 107 9.19 -2.36 -4.46
N GLY A 108 10.08 -3.35 -4.42
CA GLY A 108 9.76 -4.71 -4.04
C GLY A 108 10.94 -5.66 -4.24
N MET A 109 10.66 -6.84 -4.81
CA MET A 109 11.64 -7.91 -4.93
C MET A 109 11.52 -8.63 -6.28
N THR A 110 12.67 -9.04 -6.81
CA THR A 110 12.78 -9.91 -7.98
C THR A 110 13.09 -11.33 -7.55
N LEU A 111 12.32 -12.26 -8.09
CA LEU A 111 12.49 -13.70 -7.99
C LEU A 111 13.06 -14.20 -9.31
N THR A 112 14.17 -14.95 -9.26
CA THR A 112 14.80 -15.52 -10.45
C THR A 112 14.85 -17.03 -10.32
N ALA A 113 14.18 -17.73 -11.22
CA ALA A 113 14.18 -19.18 -11.27
C ALA A 113 15.30 -19.68 -12.19
N PRO A 114 16.20 -20.56 -11.72
CA PRO A 114 17.09 -21.31 -12.59
C PRO A 114 16.35 -22.48 -13.26
N VAL A 115 16.97 -23.08 -14.27
CA VAL A 115 16.49 -24.34 -14.84
C VAL A 115 16.76 -25.46 -13.84
N VAL A 116 15.69 -26.09 -13.36
CA VAL A 116 15.74 -27.23 -12.43
C VAL A 116 14.81 -28.30 -12.96
N LYS A 117 15.35 -29.50 -13.23
CA LYS A 117 14.61 -30.61 -13.83
C LYS A 117 13.31 -30.87 -13.07
N SER A 118 12.19 -30.89 -13.80
CA SER A 118 10.83 -31.11 -13.29
C SER A 118 10.29 -30.03 -12.34
N VAL A 119 11.06 -28.99 -12.01
CA VAL A 119 10.66 -27.92 -11.09
C VAL A 119 10.47 -26.58 -11.82
N SER A 120 11.45 -26.15 -12.62
CA SER A 120 11.37 -24.92 -13.40
C SER A 120 12.15 -25.01 -14.72
N SER A 121 11.63 -24.40 -15.78
CA SER A 121 12.33 -24.16 -17.05
C SER A 121 13.16 -22.88 -17.07
N GLY A 122 13.31 -22.21 -15.93
CA GLY A 122 13.91 -20.89 -15.81
C GLY A 122 12.92 -19.75 -16.03
N GLY A 123 13.24 -18.58 -15.47
CA GLY A 123 12.39 -17.39 -15.59
C GLY A 123 12.70 -16.34 -14.53
N SER A 124 11.90 -15.28 -14.51
CA SER A 124 11.97 -14.27 -13.47
C SER A 124 10.60 -13.63 -13.24
N LEU A 125 10.37 -13.16 -12.03
CA LEU A 125 9.20 -12.41 -11.64
C LEU A 125 9.63 -11.32 -10.67
N THR A 126 9.44 -10.07 -11.04
CA THR A 126 9.50 -8.94 -10.11
C THR A 126 8.10 -8.63 -9.62
N VAL A 127 7.94 -8.49 -8.31
CA VAL A 127 6.74 -7.95 -7.67
C VAL A 127 7.13 -6.63 -7.02
N THR A 128 6.47 -5.54 -7.41
CA THR A 128 6.80 -4.17 -6.98
C THR A 128 5.54 -3.32 -6.87
N ASP A 129 5.64 -2.19 -6.19
CA ASP A 129 4.61 -1.15 -6.10
C ASP A 129 3.26 -1.72 -5.62
N LEU A 130 3.27 -2.20 -4.37
CA LEU A 130 2.09 -2.80 -3.76
C LEU A 130 1.04 -1.74 -3.45
N SER A 131 -0.23 -2.08 -3.64
CA SER A 131 -1.37 -1.28 -3.19
C SER A 131 -2.40 -2.16 -2.48
N ALA A 132 -2.62 -1.91 -1.21
CA ALA A 132 -3.63 -2.59 -0.43
C ALA A 132 -4.99 -1.91 -0.64
N ASN A 133 -6.00 -2.69 -1.03
CA ASN A 133 -7.41 -2.30 -0.99
C ASN A 133 -8.06 -3.01 0.20
N LEU A 134 -8.35 -2.25 1.24
CA LEU A 134 -8.86 -2.77 2.51
C LEU A 134 -10.37 -2.99 2.50
N THR A 135 -11.08 -2.50 1.49
CA THR A 135 -12.51 -2.76 1.31
C THR A 135 -12.76 -4.14 0.72
N ASN A 136 -11.93 -4.54 -0.25
CA ASN A 136 -12.08 -5.81 -0.97
C ASN A 136 -11.16 -6.92 -0.45
N ASN A 137 -10.34 -6.63 0.56
CA ASN A 137 -9.31 -7.52 1.09
C ASN A 137 -8.31 -8.02 0.04
N THR A 138 -7.91 -7.15 -0.88
CA THR A 138 -7.05 -7.48 -2.02
C THR A 138 -5.79 -6.61 -2.02
N ILE A 139 -4.64 -7.24 -2.25
CA ILE A 139 -3.37 -6.56 -2.52
C ILE A 139 -3.11 -6.59 -4.02
N TYR A 140 -3.02 -5.39 -4.59
CA TYR A 140 -2.60 -5.16 -5.95
C TYR A 140 -1.08 -4.97 -6.00
N ALA A 141 -0.48 -5.31 -7.13
CA ALA A 141 0.94 -5.12 -7.38
C ALA A 141 1.19 -4.77 -8.85
N THR A 142 2.35 -4.21 -9.14
CA THR A 142 2.94 -4.31 -10.46
C THR A 142 3.79 -5.57 -10.52
N ILE A 143 3.52 -6.42 -11.51
CA ILE A 143 4.33 -7.60 -11.79
C ILE A 143 5.08 -7.41 -13.11
N ILE A 144 6.36 -7.80 -13.12
CA ILE A 144 7.21 -7.81 -14.31
C ILE A 144 7.73 -9.24 -14.46
N GLY A 145 7.16 -10.00 -15.38
CA GLY A 145 7.43 -11.42 -15.50
C GLY A 145 8.10 -11.82 -16.82
N GLY A 146 8.98 -12.81 -16.74
CA GLY A 146 9.53 -13.52 -17.89
C GLY A 146 8.49 -14.41 -18.59
N ASN A 147 8.94 -15.24 -19.52
CA ASN A 147 8.11 -16.26 -20.19
C ASN A 147 6.80 -15.72 -20.79
N GLY A 148 6.86 -14.52 -21.36
CA GLY A 148 5.74 -13.87 -22.04
C GLY A 148 4.72 -13.19 -21.11
N VAL A 149 4.98 -13.05 -19.82
CA VAL A 149 4.10 -12.31 -18.90
C VAL A 149 4.21 -10.79 -19.13
N GLY A 150 5.43 -10.26 -19.29
CA GLY A 150 5.66 -8.83 -19.45
C GLY A 150 5.34 -8.03 -18.19
N THR A 151 5.07 -6.74 -18.35
CA THR A 151 4.69 -5.85 -17.25
C THR A 151 3.17 -5.73 -17.14
N ILE A 152 2.63 -5.99 -15.96
CA ILE A 152 1.21 -5.80 -15.64
C ILE A 152 1.13 -4.94 -14.38
N THR A 153 0.55 -3.75 -14.51
CA THR A 153 0.34 -2.82 -13.40
C THR A 153 -1.03 -3.03 -12.77
N ASN A 154 -1.16 -2.73 -11.47
CA ASN A 154 -2.43 -2.84 -10.73
C ASN A 154 -3.07 -4.24 -10.86
N PHE A 155 -2.25 -5.26 -10.75
CA PHE A 155 -2.64 -6.66 -10.83
C PHE A 155 -3.06 -7.18 -9.46
N ALA A 156 -4.25 -7.77 -9.35
CA ALA A 156 -4.76 -8.37 -8.12
C ALA A 156 -3.96 -9.64 -7.77
N LEU A 157 -2.93 -9.48 -6.94
CA LEU A 157 -1.94 -10.52 -6.67
C LEU A 157 -2.35 -11.41 -5.50
N TRP A 158 -2.66 -10.80 -4.35
CA TRP A 158 -3.02 -11.52 -3.14
C TRP A 158 -4.38 -11.12 -2.62
N ASN A 159 -5.06 -12.07 -1.99
CA ASN A 159 -6.08 -11.77 -0.98
C ASN A 159 -5.44 -11.87 0.40
N PHE A 160 -6.05 -11.21 1.39
CA PHE A 160 -5.66 -11.34 2.78
C PHE A 160 -6.84 -11.71 3.67
N ALA A 161 -6.56 -12.42 4.77
CA ALA A 161 -7.60 -12.90 5.68
C ALA A 161 -7.89 -11.90 6.81
N THR A 162 -6.85 -11.30 7.38
CA THR A 162 -7.00 -10.46 8.58
C THR A 162 -6.21 -9.17 8.45
N LEU A 163 -6.82 -8.08 8.90
CA LEU A 163 -6.16 -6.80 9.15
C LEU A 163 -6.29 -6.49 10.65
N THR A 164 -5.17 -6.19 11.30
CA THR A 164 -5.11 -5.80 12.71
C THR A 164 -4.37 -4.47 12.88
N GLY A 165 -4.58 -3.80 14.01
CA GLY A 165 -3.90 -2.55 14.36
C GLY A 165 -4.73 -1.30 14.08
N GLY A 166 -4.07 -0.14 14.14
CA GLY A 166 -4.73 1.16 14.01
C GLY A 166 -5.02 1.50 12.56
N THR A 167 -6.28 1.48 12.16
CA THR A 167 -6.74 1.78 10.79
C THR A 167 -7.55 3.08 10.71
N THR A 168 -7.60 3.88 11.78
CA THR A 168 -8.33 5.14 11.83
C THR A 168 -7.36 6.29 12.13
N ILE A 169 -7.22 7.23 11.18
CA ILE A 169 -6.30 8.37 11.30
C ILE A 169 -7.04 9.55 11.95
N ALA A 170 -7.23 9.49 13.27
CA ALA A 170 -7.98 10.50 14.02
C ALA A 170 -7.18 11.78 14.35
N GLY A 171 -5.88 11.82 14.07
CA GLY A 171 -5.03 12.98 14.33
C GLY A 171 -3.55 12.69 14.11
N PRO A 172 -2.64 13.59 14.54
CA PRO A 172 -1.20 13.33 14.47
C PRO A 172 -0.83 12.13 15.34
N GLY A 173 0.00 11.24 14.80
CA GLY A 173 0.42 10.03 15.48
C GLY A 173 1.04 9.00 14.56
N THR A 174 1.48 7.89 15.17
CA THR A 174 2.00 6.72 14.47
C THR A 174 1.00 5.58 14.61
N TYR A 175 0.58 5.05 13.47
CA TYR A 175 -0.40 3.97 13.37
C TYR A 175 0.30 2.76 12.76
N ASN A 176 0.31 1.66 13.50
CA ASN A 176 0.87 0.40 13.04
C ASN A 176 -0.26 -0.58 12.75
N ASN A 177 -0.16 -1.25 11.61
CA ASN A 177 -1.12 -2.26 11.18
C ASN A 177 -0.40 -3.48 10.62
N SER A 178 -1.08 -4.62 10.65
CA SER A 178 -0.58 -5.88 10.12
C SER A 178 -1.65 -6.60 9.32
N ILE A 179 -1.30 -6.98 8.10
CA ILE A 179 -2.09 -7.81 7.19
C ILE A 179 -1.49 -9.22 7.19
N THR A 180 -2.31 -10.22 7.50
CA THR A 180 -1.90 -11.63 7.60
C THR A 180 -2.83 -12.56 6.81
N GLY A 181 -2.35 -13.80 6.58
CA GLY A 181 -3.06 -14.80 5.78
C GLY A 181 -3.06 -14.41 4.31
N LEU A 182 -1.89 -14.04 3.78
CA LEU A 182 -1.74 -13.69 2.38
C LEU A 182 -1.88 -14.95 1.53
N SER A 183 -2.72 -14.91 0.51
CA SER A 183 -2.94 -16.02 -0.42
C SER A 183 -2.98 -15.50 -1.85
N LEU A 184 -2.34 -16.20 -2.79
CA LEU A 184 -2.40 -15.81 -4.20
C LEU A 184 -3.82 -15.94 -4.75
N THR A 185 -4.22 -14.98 -5.60
CA THR A 185 -5.39 -15.16 -6.45
C THR A 185 -5.13 -16.28 -7.47
N THR A 186 -6.17 -16.85 -8.07
CA THR A 186 -6.02 -17.86 -9.13
C THR A 186 -5.18 -17.32 -10.29
N ASP A 187 -5.45 -16.09 -10.71
CA ASP A 187 -4.67 -15.43 -11.75
C ASP A 187 -3.24 -15.15 -11.29
N GLY A 188 -3.06 -14.76 -10.01
CA GLY A 188 -1.76 -14.58 -9.39
C GLY A 188 -0.91 -15.83 -9.48
N PHE A 189 -1.46 -16.98 -9.08
CA PHE A 189 -0.78 -18.28 -9.20
C PHE A 189 -0.40 -18.61 -10.65
N ASN A 190 -1.30 -18.35 -11.61
CA ASN A 190 -1.04 -18.59 -13.02
C ASN A 190 0.11 -17.72 -13.55
N LYS A 191 0.12 -16.42 -13.21
CA LYS A 191 1.18 -15.49 -13.62
C LYS A 191 2.50 -15.80 -12.94
N PHE A 192 2.48 -16.16 -11.66
CA PHE A 192 3.67 -16.56 -10.92
C PHE A 192 4.30 -17.83 -11.53
N SER A 193 3.46 -18.83 -11.79
CA SER A 193 3.86 -20.09 -12.43
C SER A 193 4.43 -19.86 -13.83
N GLN A 194 3.78 -19.01 -14.62
CA GLN A 194 4.25 -18.68 -15.97
C GLN A 194 5.59 -17.93 -15.92
N ALA A 195 5.66 -16.84 -15.14
CA ALA A 195 6.83 -15.97 -15.07
C ALA A 195 8.11 -16.70 -14.62
N LEU A 196 7.98 -17.61 -13.66
CA LEU A 196 9.08 -18.43 -13.16
C LEU A 196 9.27 -19.75 -13.94
N GLY A 197 8.43 -20.02 -14.94
CA GLY A 197 8.53 -21.23 -15.76
C GLY A 197 8.31 -22.51 -14.95
N LEU A 198 7.42 -22.49 -13.96
CA LEU A 198 7.23 -23.61 -13.05
C LEU A 198 6.65 -24.82 -13.78
N LEU A 199 7.29 -25.97 -13.56
CA LEU A 199 6.86 -27.29 -14.04
C LEU A 199 6.03 -27.98 -12.96
N SER A 200 5.65 -29.26 -13.16
CA SER A 200 4.70 -29.96 -12.29
C SER A 200 5.09 -29.96 -10.81
N LEU A 201 6.36 -30.22 -10.48
CA LEU A 201 6.80 -30.21 -9.07
C LEU A 201 6.86 -28.79 -8.49
N GLY A 202 7.29 -27.80 -9.28
CA GLY A 202 7.32 -26.41 -8.84
C GLY A 202 5.92 -25.86 -8.57
N LYS A 203 4.94 -26.21 -9.43
CA LYS A 203 3.53 -25.88 -9.23
C LYS A 203 2.97 -26.56 -7.99
N ALA A 204 3.29 -27.84 -7.76
CA ALA A 204 2.85 -28.56 -6.56
C ALA A 204 3.41 -27.94 -5.27
N ALA A 205 4.69 -27.54 -5.27
CA ALA A 205 5.31 -26.85 -4.13
C ALA A 205 4.60 -25.52 -3.81
N MET A 206 4.26 -24.74 -4.84
CA MET A 206 3.50 -23.48 -4.65
C MET A 206 2.06 -23.71 -4.21
N GLN A 207 1.39 -24.76 -4.67
CA GLN A 207 0.02 -25.10 -4.26
C GLN A 207 -0.09 -25.51 -2.80
N GLY A 208 1.01 -26.00 -2.20
CA GLY A 208 1.07 -26.35 -0.78
C GLY A 208 1.13 -25.14 0.15
N ILE A 209 1.39 -23.94 -0.37
CA ILE A 209 1.49 -22.72 0.45
C ILE A 209 0.09 -22.23 0.81
N THR A 210 -0.18 -22.16 2.11
CA THR A 210 -1.44 -21.62 2.64
C THR A 210 -1.33 -20.18 3.11
N ASP A 211 -0.13 -19.75 3.49
CA ASP A 211 0.18 -18.37 3.86
C ASP A 211 1.46 -17.94 3.14
N TYR A 212 1.42 -16.83 2.43
CA TYR A 212 2.56 -16.25 1.71
C TYR A 212 3.36 -15.27 2.59
N GLY A 213 2.83 -14.89 3.76
CA GLY A 213 3.54 -14.05 4.71
C GLY A 213 2.68 -12.96 5.34
N THR A 214 3.35 -11.92 5.83
CA THR A 214 2.73 -10.81 6.56
C THR A 214 3.20 -9.48 6.00
N ILE A 215 2.29 -8.53 5.84
CA ILE A 215 2.62 -7.13 5.55
C ILE A 215 2.40 -6.32 6.82
N SER A 216 3.49 -5.84 7.41
CA SER A 216 3.46 -4.87 8.51
C SER A 216 3.58 -3.47 7.93
N SER A 217 2.72 -2.54 8.31
CA SER A 217 2.81 -1.15 7.85
C SER A 217 2.81 -0.17 9.00
N THR A 218 3.47 0.96 8.76
CA THR A 218 3.49 2.10 9.65
C THR A 218 3.05 3.33 8.88
N ILE A 219 2.03 4.02 9.39
CA ILE A 219 1.56 5.31 8.91
C ILE A 219 1.92 6.35 9.97
N VAL A 220 2.57 7.43 9.54
CA VAL A 220 2.92 8.57 10.39
C VAL A 220 2.14 9.77 9.89
N ALA A 221 1.19 10.23 10.70
CA ALA A 221 0.44 11.46 10.48
C ALA A 221 1.08 12.59 11.29
N THR A 222 1.42 13.70 10.65
CA THR A 222 1.96 14.88 11.33
C THR A 222 1.12 16.11 11.04
N ALA A 223 0.91 16.94 12.05
CA ALA A 223 0.31 18.26 11.86
C ALA A 223 1.30 19.21 11.18
N VAL A 224 0.83 19.91 10.16
CA VAL A 224 1.49 21.05 9.53
C VAL A 224 1.03 22.31 10.27
N PRO A 225 1.91 23.04 10.95
CA PRO A 225 1.52 24.26 11.65
C PRO A 225 0.99 25.29 10.65
N GLU A 226 -0.16 25.89 10.94
CA GLU A 226 -0.75 26.89 10.06
C GLU A 226 0.17 28.13 9.93
N PRO A 227 0.25 28.79 8.76
CA PRO A 227 1.03 30.01 8.58
C PRO A 227 0.69 31.11 9.60
N SER A 228 -0.58 31.16 10.02
CA SER A 228 -1.12 32.06 11.05
C SER A 228 -0.51 31.79 12.43
N THR A 229 -0.14 30.55 12.77
CA THR A 229 0.49 30.18 14.05
C THR A 229 1.87 30.82 14.16
N TYR A 230 2.65 30.78 13.08
CA TYR A 230 3.93 31.47 13.02
C TYR A 230 3.78 32.99 13.04
N ALA A 231 2.77 33.52 12.34
CA ALA A 231 2.49 34.96 12.36
C ALA A 231 2.09 35.43 13.76
N LEU A 232 1.25 34.70 14.48
CA LEU A 232 0.79 35.05 15.82
C LEU A 232 1.90 34.90 16.86
N MET A 233 2.74 33.87 16.75
CA MET A 233 3.95 33.72 17.56
C MET A 233 4.92 34.88 17.32
N GLY A 234 5.14 35.26 16.06
CA GLY A 234 5.97 36.41 15.69
C GLY A 234 5.42 37.73 16.25
N LEU A 235 4.12 37.98 16.10
CA LEU A 235 3.46 39.16 16.65
C LEU A 235 3.47 39.18 18.18
N GLY A 236 3.30 38.02 18.83
CA GLY A 236 3.41 37.90 20.29
C GLY A 236 4.80 38.27 20.80
N LEU A 237 5.86 37.81 20.11
CA LEU A 237 7.25 38.16 20.45
C LEU A 237 7.54 39.65 20.25
N ILE A 238 7.02 40.26 19.16
CA ILE A 238 7.12 41.70 18.93
C ILE A 238 6.38 42.47 20.04
N GLY A 239 5.19 42.03 20.42
CA GLY A 239 4.41 42.62 21.51
C GLY A 239 5.15 42.60 22.85
N VAL A 240 5.78 41.48 23.19
CA VAL A 240 6.61 41.35 24.41
C VAL A 240 7.84 42.25 24.36
N ALA A 241 8.52 42.33 23.20
CA ALA A 241 9.69 43.19 23.03
C ALA A 241 9.33 44.69 23.18
N VAL A 242 8.21 45.13 22.59
CA VAL A 242 7.70 46.50 22.73
C VAL A 242 7.28 46.79 24.18
N ALA A 243 6.60 45.85 24.84
CA ALA A 243 6.20 46.01 26.24
C ALA A 243 7.41 46.08 27.18
N LYS A 244 8.46 45.29 26.94
CA LYS A 244 9.73 45.35 27.70
C LYS A 244 10.47 46.67 27.47
N ARG A 245 10.52 47.16 26.23
CA ARG A 245 11.10 48.47 25.90
C ARG A 245 10.38 49.62 26.61
N ARG A 246 9.05 49.56 26.71
CA ARG A 246 8.24 50.56 27.46
C ARG A 246 8.42 50.51 28.97
N ARG A 247 8.94 49.43 29.54
CA ARG A 247 9.25 49.33 30.98
C ARG A 247 10.70 49.71 31.33
N ALA A 248 11.58 49.73 30.33
CA ALA A 248 12.99 50.07 30.48
C ALA A 248 13.31 51.55 30.16
N ALA A 249 12.34 52.28 29.59
CA ALA A 249 12.35 53.73 29.41
C ALA A 249 11.42 54.37 30.45
#